data_AF-A0A139SVD8-F1
#
_entry.id   AF-A0A139SVD8-F1
#
_cell.length_a   1.000
_cell.length_b   1.000
_cell.length_c   1.000
_cell.angle_alpha   90.00
_cell.angle_beta   90.00
_cell.angle_gamma   90.00
#
_symmetry.space_group_name_H-M   'P 1'
#
loop_
_entity.id
_entity.type
_entity.pdbx_description
1 polymer ?
#
loop_
_entity_poly.entity_id
_entity_poly.type
_entity_poly.pdbx_seq_one_letter_code
_entity_poly.pdbx_strand_id
1 'polypeptide(L)'
;ATAPAALAALSATQANSSASSGSAGSGSAAEQSLALQLRAARIPFVREYRFAAMATGGTGKGLRERLAKTGLKDWRFDFALPAYNLAIEIEGGSWTNGRHTRGKGFSEDLIKYDAAMRLGFNVYRCDSRMVQSGQSLQTVQGIIERSERPKLEKPPLHELD
;
A
#
# COMPACT_ATOMS: atom_id res chain seq x y z
N ALA A 1 -24.22 8.43 24.14
CA ALA A 1 -24.58 7.98 22.79
C ALA A 1 -24.66 9.22 21.90
N THR A 2 -23.66 9.43 21.04
CA THR A 2 -23.69 10.33 19.88
C THR A 2 -22.34 10.18 19.16
N ALA A 3 -22.33 9.48 18.03
CA ALA A 3 -21.18 9.48 17.11
C ALA A 3 -21.15 10.81 16.36
N PRO A 4 -19.97 11.40 16.04
CA PRO A 4 -19.91 12.44 15.04
C PRO A 4 -19.73 11.81 13.66
N ALA A 5 -20.71 12.09 12.80
CA ALA A 5 -20.60 12.00 11.36
C ALA A 5 -19.71 13.13 10.84
N ALA A 6 -18.77 12.82 9.95
CA ALA A 6 -18.28 13.75 8.93
C ALA A 6 -17.55 12.97 7.82
N LEU A 7 -18.36 12.29 7.01
CA LEU A 7 -18.01 11.83 5.68
C LEU A 7 -18.05 13.05 4.75
N ALA A 8 -16.91 13.49 4.20
CA ALA A 8 -16.75 14.00 2.83
C ALA A 8 -15.45 14.84 2.66
N ALA A 9 -14.52 14.30 1.87
CA ALA A 9 -13.79 15.08 0.88
C ALA A 9 -13.49 14.17 -0.32
N LEU A 10 -14.41 14.14 -1.27
CA LEU A 10 -14.25 13.51 -2.57
C LEU A 10 -13.32 14.38 -3.42
N SER A 11 -12.16 13.85 -3.81
CA SER A 11 -11.53 14.15 -5.10
C SER A 11 -10.51 13.05 -5.42
N ALA A 12 -11.02 11.83 -5.57
CA ALA A 12 -10.34 10.79 -6.33
C ALA A 12 -11.23 10.52 -7.54
N THR A 13 -10.77 10.96 -8.70
CA THR A 13 -11.30 10.60 -10.01
C THR A 13 -11.79 9.15 -10.00
N GLN A 14 -13.08 8.98 -10.27
CA GLN A 14 -13.85 7.73 -10.32
C GLN A 14 -12.97 6.47 -10.48
N ALA A 15 -12.53 5.91 -9.35
CA ALA A 15 -12.04 4.54 -9.31
C ALA A 15 -13.28 3.67 -9.11
N ASN A 16 -13.77 3.17 -10.25
CA ASN A 16 -14.83 2.21 -10.40
C ASN A 16 -15.04 1.33 -9.15
N SER A 17 -16.18 1.51 -8.50
CA SER A 17 -16.68 0.71 -7.40
C SER A 17 -17.01 -0.70 -7.88
N SER A 18 -15.98 -1.54 -8.00
CA SER A 18 -16.14 -2.98 -7.87
C SER A 18 -15.67 -3.35 -6.48
N ALA A 19 -16.61 -3.41 -5.53
CA ALA A 19 -16.45 -4.22 -4.33
C ALA A 19 -16.21 -5.67 -4.79
N SER A 20 -14.95 -6.03 -5.03
CA SER A 20 -14.61 -7.38 -5.47
C SER A 20 -14.50 -8.26 -4.23
N SER A 21 -15.50 -9.10 -4.03
CA SER A 21 -15.37 -10.37 -3.34
C SER A 21 -14.14 -11.10 -3.88
N GLY A 22 -13.01 -10.98 -3.18
CA GLY A 22 -11.76 -11.62 -3.58
C GLY A 22 -11.91 -13.14 -3.53
N SER A 23 -11.82 -13.78 -4.70
CA SER A 23 -11.67 -15.22 -4.89
C SER A 23 -10.58 -15.79 -3.97
N ALA A 24 -10.85 -16.95 -3.37
CA ALA A 24 -9.87 -17.71 -2.63
C ALA A 24 -8.85 -18.33 -3.59
N GLY A 25 -7.59 -17.85 -3.56
CA GLY A 25 -6.43 -18.59 -4.04
C GLY A 25 -5.57 -17.90 -5.10
N SER A 26 -4.66 -17.01 -4.70
CA SER A 26 -3.46 -16.68 -5.49
C SER A 26 -2.30 -16.05 -4.69
N GLY A 27 -2.23 -16.24 -3.37
CA GLY A 27 -1.21 -15.60 -2.52
C GLY A 27 -0.55 -16.57 -1.55
N SER A 28 0.62 -16.20 -1.02
CA SER A 28 1.30 -16.97 0.03
C SER A 28 0.42 -17.14 1.29
N ALA A 29 0.76 -18.09 2.17
CA ALA A 29 0.03 -18.29 3.42
C ALA A 29 -0.03 -17.01 4.28
N ALA A 30 1.05 -16.23 4.29
CA ALA A 30 1.10 -14.94 4.97
C ALA A 30 0.13 -13.92 4.33
N GLU A 31 0.12 -13.80 3.01
CA GLU A 31 -0.85 -12.93 2.34
C GLU A 31 -2.30 -13.36 2.58
N GLN A 32 -2.58 -14.66 2.59
CA GLN A 32 -3.94 -15.15 2.89
C GLN A 32 -4.35 -14.78 4.32
N SER A 33 -3.43 -14.93 5.28
CA SER A 33 -3.64 -14.56 6.68
C SER A 33 -3.90 -13.05 6.82
N LEU A 34 -3.07 -12.19 6.23
CA LEU A 34 -3.27 -10.74 6.30
C LEU A 34 -4.59 -10.32 5.63
N ALA A 35 -4.93 -10.93 4.49
CA ALA A 35 -6.21 -10.67 3.82
C ALA A 35 -7.41 -11.03 4.70
N LEU A 36 -7.34 -12.14 5.45
CA LEU A 36 -8.38 -12.52 6.40
C LEU A 36 -8.46 -11.55 7.58
N GLN A 37 -7.33 -11.14 8.14
CA GLN A 37 -7.25 -10.16 9.23
C GLN A 37 -7.85 -8.80 8.83
N LEU A 38 -7.48 -8.28 7.65
CA LEU A 38 -8.03 -7.03 7.12
C LEU A 38 -9.54 -7.11 6.88
N ARG A 39 -10.04 -8.23 6.34
CA ARG A 39 -11.48 -8.48 6.19
C ARG A 39 -12.20 -8.51 7.54
N ALA A 40 -11.65 -9.21 8.52
CA ALA A 40 -12.21 -9.28 9.87
C ALA A 40 -12.28 -7.90 10.53
N ALA A 41 -11.27 -7.06 10.29
CA ALA A 41 -11.24 -5.67 10.74
C ALA A 41 -12.10 -4.71 9.90
N ARG A 42 -12.77 -5.20 8.83
CA ARG A 42 -13.55 -4.40 7.86
C ARG A 42 -12.74 -3.29 7.19
N ILE A 43 -11.44 -3.51 6.99
CA ILE A 43 -10.55 -2.56 6.31
C ILE A 43 -10.55 -2.90 4.81
N PRO A 44 -11.01 -2.00 3.92
CA PRO A 44 -10.97 -2.24 2.48
C PRO A 44 -9.55 -2.25 1.95
N PHE A 45 -9.23 -3.20 1.07
CA PHE A 45 -7.91 -3.31 0.44
C PHE A 45 -8.01 -3.83 -0.99
N VAL A 46 -6.95 -3.60 -1.76
CA VAL A 46 -6.74 -4.16 -3.10
C VAL A 46 -5.49 -5.05 -3.05
N ARG A 47 -5.55 -6.23 -3.68
CA ARG A 47 -4.38 -7.09 -3.84
C ARG A 47 -3.63 -6.79 -5.13
N GLU A 48 -2.34 -7.12 -5.20
CA GLU A 48 -1.53 -6.99 -6.43
C GLU A 48 -1.60 -5.58 -7.04
N TYR A 49 -1.55 -4.56 -6.19
CA TYR A 49 -1.89 -3.20 -6.56
C TYR A 49 -0.85 -2.55 -7.46
N ARG A 50 -1.25 -2.23 -8.69
CA ARG A 50 -0.41 -1.61 -9.74
C ARG A 50 -0.34 -0.09 -9.60
N PHE A 51 0.27 0.40 -8.51
CA PHE A 51 0.24 1.81 -8.12
C PHE A 51 0.69 2.78 -9.23
N ALA A 52 1.78 2.46 -9.95
CA ALA A 52 2.27 3.29 -11.04
C ALA A 52 1.32 3.31 -12.25
N ALA A 53 0.67 2.18 -12.55
CA ALA A 53 -0.35 2.13 -13.60
C ALA A 53 -1.55 3.00 -13.23
N MET A 54 -2.00 2.93 -11.97
CA MET A 54 -3.12 3.74 -11.49
C MET A 54 -2.79 5.24 -11.51
N ALA A 55 -1.59 5.63 -11.05
CA ALA A 55 -1.11 7.00 -11.09
C ALA A 55 -0.99 7.58 -12.52
N THR A 56 -0.80 6.71 -13.51
CA THR A 56 -0.68 7.09 -14.93
C THR A 56 -1.97 6.91 -15.72
N GLY A 57 -3.13 6.80 -15.08
CA GLY A 57 -4.43 6.73 -15.77
C GLY A 57 -4.97 5.31 -15.99
N GLY A 58 -4.52 4.34 -15.20
CA GLY A 58 -5.07 2.99 -15.13
C GLY A 58 -4.36 1.94 -15.99
N THR A 59 -4.87 0.71 -15.94
CA THR A 59 -4.24 -0.50 -16.50
C THR A 59 -4.59 -0.80 -17.96
N GLY A 60 -5.41 0.05 -18.59
CA GLY A 60 -5.94 -0.15 -19.94
C GLY A 60 -4.93 0.14 -21.06
N LYS A 61 -5.44 0.20 -22.31
CA LYS A 61 -4.66 0.45 -23.53
C LYS A 61 -3.74 1.67 -23.36
N GLY A 62 -2.50 1.56 -23.85
CA GLY A 62 -1.48 2.62 -23.75
C GLY A 62 -0.66 2.62 -22.45
N LEU A 63 -0.88 1.67 -21.53
CA LEU A 63 -0.15 1.61 -20.25
C LEU A 63 1.38 1.66 -20.43
N ARG A 64 1.94 0.85 -21.33
CA ARG A 64 3.41 0.77 -21.52
C ARG A 64 3.99 2.11 -21.92
N GLU A 65 3.31 2.83 -22.80
CA GLU A 65 3.72 4.15 -23.27
C GLU A 65 3.65 5.19 -22.14
N ARG A 66 2.56 5.20 -21.36
CA ARG A 66 2.40 6.11 -20.22
C ARG A 66 3.47 5.88 -19.16
N LEU A 67 3.75 4.62 -18.81
CA LEU A 67 4.81 4.26 -17.88
C LEU A 67 6.18 4.71 -18.38
N ALA A 68 6.51 4.42 -19.65
CA ALA A 68 7.78 4.84 -20.27
C ALA A 68 7.95 6.37 -20.25
N LYS A 69 6.90 7.13 -20.58
CA LYS A 69 6.91 8.60 -20.55
C LYS A 69 7.20 9.18 -19.17
N THR A 70 6.81 8.48 -18.11
CA THR A 70 7.03 8.88 -16.71
C THR A 70 8.28 8.29 -16.07
N GLY A 71 9.02 7.42 -16.79
CA GLY A 71 10.15 6.68 -16.21
C GLY A 71 9.74 5.67 -15.13
N LEU A 72 8.49 5.22 -15.13
CA LEU A 72 7.96 4.25 -14.15
C LEU A 72 7.90 2.84 -14.74
N LYS A 73 7.78 1.83 -13.89
CA LYS A 73 7.54 0.43 -14.29
C LYS A 73 6.19 -0.06 -13.75
N ASP A 74 5.72 -1.16 -14.31
CA ASP A 74 4.46 -1.81 -13.92
C ASP A 74 4.66 -2.70 -12.68
N TRP A 75 5.04 -2.07 -11.56
CA TRP A 75 5.21 -2.74 -10.28
C TRP A 75 3.87 -3.06 -9.61
N ARG A 76 3.90 -4.05 -8.70
CA ARG A 76 2.78 -4.45 -7.85
C ARG A 76 3.23 -4.47 -6.40
N PHE A 77 2.35 -4.04 -5.52
CA PHE A 77 2.42 -4.35 -4.09
C PHE A 77 1.44 -5.48 -3.77
N ASP A 78 1.78 -6.35 -2.83
CA ASP A 78 0.90 -7.45 -2.41
C ASP A 78 -0.48 -6.93 -1.99
N PHE A 79 -0.49 -5.80 -1.26
CA PHE A 79 -1.70 -5.07 -0.91
C PHE A 79 -1.53 -3.56 -1.05
N ALA A 80 -2.66 -2.87 -1.21
CA ALA A 80 -2.75 -1.45 -0.97
C ALA A 80 -4.10 -1.08 -0.35
N LEU A 81 -4.10 0.01 0.42
CA LEU A 81 -5.28 0.74 0.84
C LEU A 81 -5.23 2.12 0.17
N PRO A 82 -5.76 2.27 -1.06
CA PRO A 82 -5.58 3.50 -1.85
C PRO A 82 -6.14 4.75 -1.16
N ALA A 83 -7.20 4.61 -0.36
CA ALA A 83 -7.80 5.72 0.39
C ALA A 83 -6.81 6.39 1.37
N TYR A 84 -5.78 5.65 1.80
CA TYR A 84 -4.77 6.12 2.76
C TYR A 84 -3.38 6.27 2.13
N ASN A 85 -3.26 6.11 0.80
CA ASN A 85 -1.98 5.98 0.09
C ASN A 85 -1.02 5.00 0.80
N LEU A 86 -1.54 3.86 1.27
CA LEU A 86 -0.74 2.84 1.94
C LEU A 86 -0.52 1.65 1.00
N ALA A 87 0.73 1.34 0.74
CA ALA A 87 1.18 0.11 0.07
C ALA A 87 1.76 -0.84 1.10
N ILE A 88 1.47 -2.14 0.98
CA ILE A 88 1.96 -3.19 1.89
C ILE A 88 2.63 -4.28 1.08
N GLU A 89 3.86 -4.62 1.44
CA GLU A 89 4.65 -5.72 0.88
C GLU A 89 4.99 -6.74 1.97
N ILE A 90 4.69 -8.01 1.74
CA ILE A 90 5.06 -9.13 2.61
C ILE A 90 6.33 -9.78 2.04
N GLU A 91 7.44 -9.58 2.74
CA GLU A 91 8.74 -10.12 2.38
C GLU A 91 8.80 -11.63 2.68
N GLY A 92 8.55 -12.46 1.66
CA GLY A 92 8.50 -13.92 1.78
C GLY A 92 9.82 -14.65 1.46
N GLY A 93 10.78 -13.99 0.79
CA GLY A 93 11.97 -14.62 0.20
C GLY A 93 13.28 -14.52 0.99
N SER A 94 13.29 -13.87 2.16
CA SER A 94 14.54 -13.50 2.85
C SER A 94 15.31 -14.67 3.49
N TRP A 95 14.67 -15.83 3.70
CA TRP A 95 15.28 -16.96 4.41
C TRP A 95 15.65 -18.16 3.52
N THR A 96 15.33 -18.11 2.22
CA THR A 96 15.63 -19.19 1.26
C THR A 96 16.09 -18.60 -0.07
N ASN A 97 17.38 -18.23 -0.16
CA ASN A 97 18.10 -18.01 -1.43
C ASN A 97 17.30 -17.21 -2.51
N GLY A 98 16.58 -16.15 -2.10
CA GLY A 98 15.60 -15.45 -2.93
C GLY A 98 16.15 -14.29 -3.77
N ARG A 99 15.34 -13.77 -4.70
CA ARG A 99 15.65 -12.64 -5.60
C ARG A 99 16.24 -11.41 -4.88
N HIS A 100 15.93 -11.21 -3.60
CA HIS A 100 16.34 -10.04 -2.80
C HIS A 100 17.75 -10.15 -2.21
N THR A 101 18.40 -11.33 -2.23
CA THR A 101 19.82 -11.48 -1.85
C THR A 101 20.79 -11.33 -3.01
N ARG A 102 20.28 -11.24 -4.26
CA ARG A 102 21.07 -10.84 -5.43
C ARG A 102 20.99 -9.31 -5.53
N GLY A 103 22.14 -8.61 -5.55
CA GLY A 103 22.18 -7.15 -5.53
C GLY A 103 21.29 -6.43 -6.55
N LYS A 104 20.96 -7.09 -7.66
CA LYS A 104 20.00 -6.60 -8.66
C LYS A 104 18.56 -6.51 -8.14
N GLY A 105 18.05 -7.53 -7.43
CA GLY A 105 16.68 -7.52 -6.92
C GLY A 105 16.47 -6.44 -5.87
N PHE A 106 17.40 -6.34 -4.92
CA PHE A 106 17.41 -5.27 -3.94
C PHE A 106 17.43 -3.87 -4.58
N SER A 107 18.27 -3.66 -5.60
CA SER A 107 18.32 -2.39 -6.33
C SER A 107 17.01 -2.08 -7.05
N GLU A 108 16.34 -3.08 -7.62
CA GLU A 108 15.03 -2.92 -8.25
C GLU A 108 13.93 -2.58 -7.23
N ASP A 109 13.99 -3.14 -6.02
CA ASP A 109 13.09 -2.80 -4.92
C ASP A 109 13.29 -1.37 -4.45
N LEU A 110 14.54 -0.90 -4.31
CA LEU A 110 14.83 0.49 -3.97
C LEU A 110 14.20 1.46 -4.99
N ILE A 111 14.28 1.15 -6.29
CA ILE A 111 13.66 1.96 -7.34
C ILE A 111 12.12 1.91 -7.23
N LYS A 112 11.53 0.74 -6.93
CA LYS A 112 10.09 0.61 -6.68
C LYS A 112 9.64 1.47 -5.49
N TYR A 113 10.39 1.46 -4.40
CA TYR A 113 10.06 2.22 -3.18
C TYR A 113 10.23 3.72 -3.36
N ASP A 114 11.30 4.17 -4.05
CA ASP A 114 11.45 5.58 -4.43
C ASP A 114 10.26 6.05 -5.27
N ALA A 115 9.87 5.28 -6.29
CA ALA A 115 8.73 5.60 -7.12
C ALA A 115 7.42 5.68 -6.31
N ALA A 116 7.20 4.75 -5.38
CA ALA A 116 6.03 4.77 -4.50
C ALA A 116 6.01 6.02 -3.62
N MET A 117 7.15 6.37 -2.99
CA MET A 117 7.30 7.58 -2.19
C MET A 117 7.00 8.84 -3.00
N ARG A 118 7.57 8.97 -4.21
CA ARG A 118 7.33 10.10 -5.12
C ARG A 118 5.87 10.23 -5.56
N LEU A 119 5.13 9.12 -5.59
CA LEU A 119 3.70 9.08 -5.87
C LEU A 119 2.83 9.27 -4.61
N GLY A 120 3.44 9.56 -3.45
CA GLY A 120 2.74 9.87 -2.21
C GLY A 120 2.35 8.66 -1.38
N PHE A 121 2.86 7.46 -1.69
CA PHE A 121 2.58 6.26 -0.91
C PHE A 121 3.47 6.16 0.32
N ASN A 122 2.86 5.81 1.47
CA ASN A 122 3.55 5.16 2.55
C ASN A 122 3.75 3.68 2.18
N VAL A 123 4.97 3.17 2.28
CA VAL A 123 5.27 1.76 2.02
C VAL A 123 5.54 1.05 3.35
N TYR A 124 4.68 0.10 3.71
CA TYR A 124 4.86 -0.78 4.85
C TYR A 124 5.38 -2.14 4.38
N ARG A 125 6.54 -2.55 4.88
CA ARG A 125 7.14 -3.86 4.60
C ARG A 125 7.09 -4.70 5.87
N CYS A 126 6.59 -5.93 5.77
CA CYS A 126 6.54 -6.86 6.88
C CYS A 126 6.95 -8.25 6.45
N ASP A 127 7.27 -9.12 7.42
CA ASP A 127 7.52 -10.54 7.15
C ASP A 127 6.33 -11.40 7.59
N SER A 128 6.40 -12.70 7.27
CA SER A 128 5.36 -13.66 7.65
C SER A 128 5.14 -13.76 9.16
N ARG A 129 6.17 -13.54 9.99
CA ARG A 129 6.07 -13.62 11.46
C ARG A 129 5.28 -12.43 12.01
N MET A 130 5.49 -11.24 11.46
CA MET A 130 4.73 -10.03 11.82
C MET A 130 3.25 -10.15 11.45
N VAL A 131 2.94 -10.84 10.34
CA VAL A 131 1.55 -11.13 9.97
C VAL A 131 0.94 -12.16 10.93
N GLN A 132 1.68 -13.24 11.25
CA GLN A 132 1.21 -14.28 12.16
C GLN A 132 0.97 -13.76 13.58
N SER A 133 1.83 -12.87 14.08
CA SER A 133 1.68 -12.25 15.40
C SER A 133 0.59 -11.17 15.49
N GLY A 134 0.03 -10.75 14.34
CA GLY A 134 -0.92 -9.64 14.26
C GLY A 134 -0.30 -8.25 14.29
N GLN A 135 1.03 -8.14 14.42
CA GLN A 135 1.76 -6.86 14.40
C GLN A 135 1.53 -6.08 13.10
N SER A 136 1.40 -6.78 11.97
CA SER A 136 1.09 -6.14 10.69
C SER A 136 -0.28 -5.48 10.66
N LEU A 137 -1.30 -6.12 11.24
CA LEU A 137 -2.63 -5.52 11.35
C LEU A 137 -2.60 -4.28 12.26
N GLN A 138 -1.92 -4.37 13.40
CA GLN A 138 -1.77 -3.25 14.34
C GLN A 138 -1.08 -2.05 13.67
N THR A 139 -0.05 -2.31 12.87
CA THR A 139 0.66 -1.25 12.12
C THR A 139 -0.27 -0.59 11.10
N VAL A 140 -1.04 -1.37 10.34
CA VAL A 140 -2.02 -0.84 9.38
C VAL A 140 -3.06 0.04 10.09
N GLN A 141 -3.60 -0.42 11.21
CA GLN A 141 -4.57 0.35 12.00
C GLN A 141 -3.98 1.66 12.51
N GLY A 142 -2.74 1.64 13.04
CA GLY A 142 -2.06 2.86 13.48
C GLY A 142 -1.79 3.87 12.37
N ILE A 143 -1.52 3.40 11.14
CA ILE A 143 -1.37 4.28 9.97
C ILE A 143 -2.70 4.92 9.59
N ILE A 144 -3.79 4.13 9.57
CA ILE A 144 -5.15 4.64 9.32
C ILE A 144 -5.50 5.70 10.37
N GLU A 145 -5.36 5.38 11.65
CA GLU A 145 -5.65 6.30 12.74
C GLU A 145 -4.83 7.60 12.62
N ARG A 146 -3.53 7.49 12.34
CA ARG A 146 -2.66 8.65 12.10
C ARG A 146 -3.16 9.51 10.94
N SER A 147 -3.66 8.90 9.87
CA SER A 147 -4.15 9.64 8.68
C SER A 147 -5.47 10.37 8.94
N GLU A 148 -6.25 9.91 9.90
CA GLU A 148 -7.53 10.50 10.32
C GLU A 148 -7.37 11.58 11.41
N ARG A 149 -6.21 11.61 12.10
CA ARG A 149 -5.92 12.64 13.10
C ARG A 149 -5.79 14.04 12.44
N PRO A 150 -6.27 15.10 13.11
CA PRO A 150 -6.03 16.46 12.64
C PRO A 150 -4.53 16.72 12.54
N LYS A 151 -4.11 17.40 11.47
CA LYS A 151 -2.70 17.77 11.29
C LYS A 151 -2.29 18.67 12.44
N LEU A 152 -1.28 18.24 13.21
CA LEU A 152 -0.65 19.10 14.19
C LEU A 152 -0.07 20.32 13.46
N GLU A 153 -0.32 21.51 13.99
CA GLU A 153 0.40 22.70 13.55
C GLU A 153 1.87 22.48 13.85
N LYS A 154 2.72 22.68 12.83
CA LYS A 154 4.16 22.63 13.07
C LYS A 154 4.53 23.86 13.90
N PRO A 155 5.32 23.70 14.97
CA PRO A 155 5.86 24.86 15.66
C PRO A 155 6.65 25.71 14.66
N PRO A 156 6.66 27.04 14.82
CA PRO A 156 7.46 27.91 13.98
C PRO A 156 8.93 27.44 13.95
N LEU A 157 9.54 27.47 12.77
CA LEU A 157 10.93 27.00 12.58
C LEU A 157 11.96 27.77 13.45
N HIS A 158 11.60 28.94 13.98
CA HIS A 158 12.46 29.73 14.87
C HIS A 158 12.46 29.24 16.32
N GLU A 159 11.69 28.20 16.65
CA GLU A 159 11.63 27.58 17.98
C GLU A 159 12.35 26.22 18.04
N LEU A 160 13.06 25.85 16.96
CA LEU A 160 13.86 24.63 16.87
C LEU A 160 15.34 25.00 16.95
N ASP A 161 15.79 25.32 18.15
CA ASP A 161 17.22 25.47 18.50
C ASP A 161 17.89 24.09 18.74
#